data_AF-A0A7S4BHG5-F1
#
_entry.id   AF-A0A7S4BHG5-F1
#
_cell.length_a   1.000
_cell.length_b   1.000
_cell.length_c   1.000
_cell.angle_alpha   90.00
_cell.angle_beta   90.00
_cell.angle_gamma   90.00
#
_symmetry.space_group_name_H-M   'P 1'
#
loop_
_entity.id
_entity.type
_entity.pdbx_description
1 polymer ?
#
loop_
_entity_poly.entity_id
_entity_poly.type
_entity_poly.pdbx_seq_one_letter_code
_entity_poly.pdbx_strand_id
1 'polypeptide(L)'
;RFCPTTDRHRNPSPSLSRLTRTRVCSRGSSCLFPGIVFTIFFVLNFFVWGEKSSGAVPFGTLCALLVLWFGISMPLVFLGAYFGYRRKPLDLPVRVNQIPRQVPEQVWYMQPAFSVTVGGVLPFGAVFIELFFILSSIWLHQFYYVFGFLLLVFIILIITCAEITMVMCYFQLCAEDYHWWWRAFLTSGSSAGYMFAYSVFYFFTKLEITKFVSALLYFGYMFIATIVFFLLTGTIGFYACYWFVWKIFSAIKVD
;
A
#
# COMPACT_ATOMS: atom_id res chain seq x y z
N ARG A 1 13.21 4.08 9.23
CA ARG A 1 14.23 4.47 8.23
C ARG A 1 13.59 4.26 6.86
N PHE A 2 13.14 5.32 6.19
CA PHE A 2 12.58 5.28 4.83
C PHE A 2 13.37 6.28 3.99
N CYS A 3 14.43 5.80 3.33
CA CYS A 3 15.07 6.35 2.11
C CYS A 3 16.51 5.83 2.01
N PRO A 4 16.84 5.02 0.99
CA PRO A 4 18.19 4.88 0.51
C PRO A 4 18.45 5.99 -0.51
N THR A 5 19.38 6.89 -0.23
CA THR A 5 20.12 7.64 -1.26
C THR A 5 21.31 8.30 -0.59
N THR A 6 22.47 7.72 -0.89
CA THR A 6 23.73 8.40 -1.18
C THR A 6 23.63 9.92 -1.20
N ASP A 7 24.18 10.59 -0.19
CA ASP A 7 25.10 11.69 -0.46
C ASP A 7 26.01 11.99 0.75
N ARG A 8 27.31 11.94 0.48
CA ARG A 8 28.40 12.35 1.38
C ARG A 8 28.50 13.88 1.37
N HIS A 9 29.04 14.41 2.47
CA HIS A 9 29.48 15.81 2.64
C HIS A 9 28.42 16.90 2.90
N ARG A 10 27.95 16.95 4.15
CA ARG A 10 28.10 18.14 5.02
C ARG A 10 27.64 17.75 6.42
N ASN A 11 28.44 18.09 7.44
CA ASN A 11 28.13 17.87 8.85
C ASN A 11 27.36 19.11 9.38
N PRO A 12 26.04 19.05 9.57
CA PRO A 12 25.40 19.69 10.70
C PRO A 12 25.27 18.64 11.81
N SER A 13 25.47 19.07 13.06
CA SER A 13 25.26 18.31 14.30
C SER A 13 24.21 17.19 14.15
N PRO A 14 24.55 15.93 14.48
CA PRO A 14 23.78 14.76 14.03
C PRO A 14 22.37 14.68 14.64
N SER A 15 22.02 15.47 15.65
CA SER A 15 20.67 15.58 16.21
C SER A 15 19.75 16.50 15.38
N LEU A 16 20.24 17.65 14.94
CA LEU A 16 19.45 18.69 14.26
C LEU A 16 19.11 18.31 12.81
N SER A 17 20.06 17.69 12.11
CA SER A 17 19.89 17.18 10.73
C SER A 17 18.93 15.98 10.65
N ARG A 18 18.90 15.15 11.69
CA ARG A 18 17.92 14.06 11.82
C ARG A 18 16.49 14.57 12.04
N LEU A 19 16.32 15.64 12.82
CA LEU A 19 15.02 16.26 13.12
C LEU A 19 14.39 16.98 11.92
N THR A 20 15.19 17.54 11.01
CA THR A 20 14.70 18.18 9.78
C THR A 20 14.33 17.13 8.73
N ARG A 21 15.16 16.10 8.54
CA ARG A 21 14.92 15.05 7.53
C ARG A 21 13.68 14.20 7.85
N THR A 22 13.41 13.88 9.12
CA THR A 22 12.20 13.14 9.52
C THR A 22 10.93 14.00 9.53
N ARG A 23 11.02 15.31 9.82
CA ARG A 23 9.90 16.24 9.64
C ARG A 23 9.50 16.37 8.17
N VAL A 24 10.46 16.37 7.25
CA VAL A 24 10.17 16.37 5.81
C VAL A 24 9.57 15.04 5.34
N CYS A 25 10.10 13.90 5.79
CA CYS A 25 9.53 12.58 5.45
C CYS A 25 8.11 12.37 6.02
N SER A 26 7.88 12.74 7.29
CA SER A 26 6.55 12.64 7.91
C SER A 26 5.55 13.57 7.22
N ARG A 27 5.93 14.81 6.92
CA ARG A 27 5.07 15.76 6.19
C ARG A 27 4.80 15.31 4.75
N GLY A 28 5.77 14.68 4.08
CA GLY A 28 5.60 14.08 2.76
C GLY A 28 4.61 12.90 2.78
N SER A 29 4.83 11.91 3.64
CA SER A 29 3.96 10.73 3.74
C SER A 29 2.53 11.06 4.19
N SER A 30 2.36 12.08 5.06
CA SER A 30 1.04 12.52 5.54
C SER A 30 0.17 13.15 4.45
N CYS A 31 0.79 13.78 3.44
CA CYS A 31 0.06 14.49 2.40
C CYS A 31 -0.07 13.70 1.10
N LEU A 32 0.82 12.73 0.84
CA LEU A 32 0.83 12.00 -0.42
C LEU A 32 -0.41 11.12 -0.60
N PHE A 33 -0.69 10.22 0.35
CA PHE A 33 -1.84 9.32 0.24
C PHE A 33 -3.18 10.07 0.18
N PRO A 34 -3.51 10.94 1.15
CA PRO A 34 -4.77 11.67 1.10
C PRO A 34 -4.82 12.70 -0.02
N GLY A 35 -3.68 13.27 -0.43
CA GLY A 35 -3.61 14.17 -1.59
C GLY A 35 -3.94 13.47 -2.90
N ILE A 36 -3.48 12.24 -3.10
CA ILE A 36 -3.82 11.44 -4.29
C ILE A 36 -5.32 11.13 -4.31
N VAL A 37 -5.87 10.63 -3.20
CA VAL A 37 -7.31 10.30 -3.09
C VAL A 37 -8.17 11.55 -3.32
N PHE A 38 -7.80 12.67 -2.71
CA PHE A 38 -8.51 13.93 -2.88
C PHE A 38 -8.44 14.45 -4.32
N THR A 39 -7.29 14.35 -4.97
CA THR A 39 -7.12 14.76 -6.37
C THR A 39 -8.03 13.95 -7.29
N ILE A 40 -8.08 12.63 -7.10
CA ILE A 40 -8.97 11.76 -7.89
C ILE A 40 -10.43 12.14 -7.64
N PHE A 41 -10.84 12.31 -6.39
CA PHE A 41 -12.21 12.69 -6.03
C PHE A 41 -12.61 14.06 -6.60
N PHE A 42 -11.69 15.01 -6.62
CA PHE A 42 -11.90 16.34 -7.18
C PHE A 42 -12.07 16.30 -8.70
N VAL A 43 -11.21 15.55 -9.39
CA VAL A 43 -11.31 15.35 -10.85
C VAL A 43 -12.63 14.69 -11.20
N LEU A 44 -13.02 13.63 -10.48
CA LEU A 44 -14.32 12.97 -10.70
C LEU A 44 -15.49 13.93 -10.47
N ASN A 45 -15.48 14.72 -9.39
CA ASN A 45 -16.53 15.70 -9.13
C ASN A 45 -16.64 16.79 -10.21
N PHE A 46 -15.52 17.21 -10.78
CA PHE A 46 -15.53 18.18 -11.88
C PHE A 46 -16.31 17.67 -13.10
N PHE A 47 -16.14 16.39 -13.45
CA PHE A 47 -16.90 15.78 -14.54
C PHE A 47 -18.39 15.61 -14.20
N VAL A 48 -18.73 15.33 -12.94
CA VAL A 48 -20.13 15.24 -12.49
C VAL A 48 -20.84 16.59 -12.55
N TRP A 49 -20.13 17.68 -12.25
CA TRP A 49 -20.65 19.04 -12.44
C TRP A 49 -20.92 19.37 -13.90
N GLY A 50 -20.08 18.90 -14.82
CA GLY A 50 -20.25 19.09 -16.27
C GLY A 50 -21.59 18.55 -16.80
N GLU A 51 -22.06 17.43 -16.26
CA GLU A 51 -23.34 16.80 -16.62
C GLU A 51 -24.55 17.35 -15.85
N LYS A 52 -24.36 18.34 -14.95
CA LYS A 52 -25.41 18.86 -14.04
C LYS A 52 -26.12 17.74 -13.26
N SER A 53 -25.43 16.64 -12.99
CA SER A 53 -26.02 15.47 -12.35
C SER A 53 -26.26 15.73 -10.86
N SER A 54 -27.37 15.24 -10.31
CA SER A 54 -27.73 15.37 -8.88
C SER A 54 -26.74 14.70 -7.93
N GLY A 55 -25.80 13.89 -8.44
CA GLY A 55 -24.68 13.32 -7.68
C GLY A 55 -23.49 14.28 -7.51
N ALA A 56 -23.59 15.50 -8.04
CA ALA A 56 -22.60 16.55 -7.89
C ALA A 56 -22.46 16.97 -6.43
N VAL A 57 -21.29 16.75 -5.83
CA VAL A 57 -21.02 17.26 -4.48
C VAL A 57 -20.86 18.79 -4.58
N PRO A 58 -21.65 19.59 -3.83
CA PRO A 58 -21.51 21.04 -3.89
C PRO A 58 -20.13 21.50 -3.40
N PHE A 59 -19.68 22.67 -3.86
CA PHE A 59 -18.34 23.17 -3.56
C PHE A 59 -18.09 23.28 -2.05
N GLY A 60 -19.12 23.68 -1.29
CA GLY A 60 -19.05 23.80 0.16
C GLY A 60 -18.76 22.47 0.86
N THR A 61 -19.34 21.35 0.41
CA THR A 61 -19.04 20.03 0.97
C THR A 61 -17.67 19.53 0.55
N LEU A 62 -17.17 19.86 -0.64
CA LEU A 62 -15.77 19.59 -1.02
C LEU A 62 -14.78 20.32 -0.10
N CYS A 63 -15.01 21.61 0.19
CA CYS A 63 -14.20 22.37 1.14
C CYS A 63 -14.33 21.83 2.58
N ALA A 64 -15.53 21.44 3.00
CA ALA A 64 -15.75 20.84 4.32
C ALA A 64 -15.03 19.49 4.46
N LEU A 65 -15.11 18.63 3.43
CA LEU A 65 -14.38 17.36 3.37
C LEU A 65 -12.86 17.59 3.43
N LEU A 66 -12.34 18.59 2.71
CA LEU A 66 -10.93 18.97 2.79
C LEU A 66 -10.51 19.37 4.20
N VAL A 67 -11.25 20.30 4.82
CA VAL A 67 -10.92 20.83 6.14
C VAL A 67 -11.04 19.73 7.20
N LEU A 68 -12.08 18.89 7.13
CA LEU A 68 -12.24 17.76 8.03
C LEU A 68 -11.11 16.74 7.85
N TRP A 69 -10.74 16.44 6.61
CA TRP A 69 -9.70 15.48 6.31
C TRP A 69 -8.31 15.95 6.76
N PHE A 70 -7.92 17.18 6.39
CA PHE A 70 -6.66 17.77 6.84
C PHE A 70 -6.67 18.03 8.36
N GLY A 71 -7.81 18.47 8.90
CA GLY A 71 -8.01 18.75 10.30
C GLY A 71 -7.88 17.53 11.21
N ILE A 72 -8.20 16.32 10.71
CA ILE A 72 -8.01 15.06 11.47
C ILE A 72 -6.68 14.39 11.11
N SER A 73 -6.33 14.31 9.83
CA SER A 73 -5.14 13.56 9.38
C SER A 73 -3.83 14.21 9.81
N MET A 74 -3.71 15.54 9.71
CA MET A 74 -2.50 16.25 10.15
C MET A 74 -2.19 16.00 11.64
N PRO A 75 -3.10 16.28 12.60
CA PRO A 75 -2.77 16.07 14.00
C PRO A 75 -2.55 14.60 14.31
N LEU A 76 -3.27 13.67 13.66
CA LEU A 76 -3.08 12.24 13.89
C LEU A 76 -1.68 11.76 13.46
N VAL A 77 -1.17 12.22 12.31
CA VAL A 77 0.20 11.86 11.90
C VAL A 77 1.25 12.57 12.75
N PHE A 78 1.01 13.81 13.17
CA PHE A 78 1.90 14.50 14.12
C PHE A 78 1.96 13.76 15.47
N LEU A 79 0.81 13.30 15.99
CA LEU A 79 0.73 12.45 17.18
C LEU A 79 1.48 11.13 16.96
N GLY A 80 1.27 10.45 15.83
CA GLY A 80 2.00 9.23 15.49
C GLY A 80 3.51 9.42 15.42
N ALA A 81 3.97 10.51 14.78
CA ALA A 81 5.38 10.87 14.71
C ALA A 81 5.96 11.23 16.09
N TYR A 82 5.18 11.89 16.95
CA TYR A 82 5.55 12.22 18.32
C TYR A 82 5.77 10.97 19.17
N PHE A 83 4.84 10.01 19.13
CA PHE A 83 5.00 8.72 19.82
C PHE A 83 6.12 7.88 19.22
N GLY A 84 6.31 7.92 17.90
CA GLY A 84 7.43 7.28 17.22
C GLY A 84 8.79 7.83 17.65
N TYR A 85 8.88 9.13 17.96
CA TYR A 85 10.13 9.77 18.41
C TYR A 85 10.50 9.40 19.85
N ARG A 86 9.50 9.16 20.72
CA ARG A 86 9.73 8.74 22.11
C ARG A 86 10.19 7.29 22.24
N ARG A 87 9.99 6.45 21.22
CA ARG A 87 10.48 5.06 21.20
C ARG A 87 11.99 5.07 20.99
N LYS A 88 12.70 4.35 21.87
CA LYS A 88 14.16 4.12 21.71
C LYS A 88 14.43 3.45 20.36
N PRO A 89 15.58 3.74 19.71
CA PRO A 89 15.98 3.03 18.51
C PRO A 89 16.00 1.52 18.80
N LEU A 90 15.39 0.72 17.93
CA LEU A 90 15.51 -0.74 18.02
C LEU A 90 16.99 -1.10 17.79
N ASP A 91 17.58 -1.77 18.77
CA ASP A 91 18.92 -2.32 18.64
C ASP A 91 18.88 -3.41 17.56
N LEU A 92 19.79 -3.30 16.59
CA LEU A 92 19.92 -4.28 15.53
C LEU A 92 20.37 -5.61 16.16
N PRO A 93 19.72 -6.75 15.83
CA PRO A 93 20.08 -8.02 16.43
C PRO A 93 21.52 -8.44 16.11
N VAL A 94 22.10 -7.93 15.02
CA VAL A 94 23.46 -8.24 14.57
C VAL A 94 24.19 -6.95 14.16
N ARG A 95 25.49 -6.89 14.40
CA ARG A 95 26.37 -5.83 13.86
C ARG A 95 26.41 -5.94 12.34
N VAL A 96 25.93 -4.90 11.66
CA VAL A 96 26.01 -4.80 10.20
C VAL A 96 27.40 -4.35 9.77
N ASN A 97 27.96 -4.98 8.73
CA ASN A 97 29.20 -4.51 8.12
C ASN A 97 28.98 -3.15 7.44
N GLN A 98 29.96 -2.24 7.51
CA GLN A 98 29.81 -0.88 6.96
C GLN A 98 29.95 -0.80 5.45
N ILE A 99 30.60 -1.79 4.83
CA ILE A 99 30.76 -1.88 3.38
C ILE A 99 29.68 -2.82 2.84
N PRO A 100 28.76 -2.36 1.97
CA PRO A 100 27.77 -3.25 1.37
C PRO A 100 28.49 -4.24 0.45
N ARG A 101 28.22 -5.53 0.65
CA ARG A 101 28.68 -6.58 -0.27
C ARG A 101 27.99 -6.40 -1.62
N GLN A 102 28.70 -6.71 -2.70
CA GLN A 102 28.11 -6.74 -4.04
C GLN A 102 27.07 -7.88 -4.12
N VAL A 103 25.88 -7.59 -4.65
CA VAL A 103 24.81 -8.59 -4.82
C VAL A 103 25.14 -9.45 -6.05
N PRO A 104 25.11 -10.79 -5.94
CA PRO A 104 25.32 -11.66 -7.08
C PRO A 104 24.22 -11.48 -8.14
N GLU A 105 24.52 -11.85 -9.38
CA GLU A 105 23.54 -11.78 -10.47
C GLU A 105 22.37 -12.76 -10.20
N GLN A 106 21.14 -12.23 -10.18
CA GLN A 106 19.95 -13.01 -9.87
C GLN A 106 19.47 -13.79 -11.09
N VAL A 107 19.12 -15.05 -10.86
CA VAL A 107 18.43 -15.91 -11.84
C VAL A 107 17.10 -15.31 -12.28
N TRP A 108 16.65 -15.67 -13.50
CA TRP A 108 15.50 -15.04 -14.17
C TRP A 108 14.21 -14.98 -13.33
N TYR A 109 13.88 -16.07 -12.61
CA TYR A 109 12.68 -16.16 -11.77
C TYR A 109 12.79 -15.37 -10.45
N MET A 110 14.01 -14.97 -10.05
CA MET A 110 14.23 -14.10 -8.90
C MET A 110 14.28 -12.63 -9.27
N GLN A 111 14.17 -12.28 -10.57
CA GLN A 111 14.09 -10.89 -10.99
C GLN A 111 12.93 -10.18 -10.27
N PRO A 112 13.13 -8.93 -9.85
CA PRO A 112 12.17 -8.23 -9.00
C PRO A 112 10.79 -8.08 -9.65
N ALA A 113 10.74 -7.81 -10.96
CA ALA A 113 9.47 -7.68 -11.68
C ALA A 113 8.67 -8.99 -11.72
N PHE A 114 9.35 -10.12 -12.00
CA PHE A 114 8.70 -11.43 -12.06
C PHE A 114 8.23 -11.89 -10.68
N SER A 115 9.09 -11.80 -9.66
CA SER A 115 8.77 -12.17 -8.28
C SER A 115 7.60 -11.35 -7.71
N VAL A 116 7.55 -10.04 -7.99
CA VAL A 116 6.45 -9.16 -7.57
C VAL A 116 5.14 -9.56 -8.24
N THR A 117 5.16 -9.86 -9.53
CA THR A 117 3.97 -10.23 -10.30
C THR A 117 3.42 -11.56 -9.80
N VAL A 118 4.25 -12.60 -9.74
CA VAL A 118 3.84 -13.95 -9.30
C VAL A 118 3.35 -13.95 -7.85
N GLY A 119 3.99 -13.20 -6.95
CA GLY A 119 3.59 -13.13 -5.55
C GLY A 119 2.19 -12.53 -5.32
N GLY A 120 1.72 -11.67 -6.23
CA GLY A 120 0.39 -11.04 -6.10
C GLY A 120 -0.78 -11.94 -6.50
N VAL A 121 -0.54 -13.01 -7.25
CA VAL A 121 -1.59 -13.90 -7.79
C VAL A 121 -2.31 -14.65 -6.67
N LEU A 122 -1.56 -15.15 -5.68
CA LEU A 122 -2.10 -15.97 -4.59
C LEU A 122 -3.03 -15.16 -3.65
N PRO A 123 -2.63 -13.98 -3.13
CA PRO A 123 -3.53 -13.14 -2.35
C PRO A 123 -4.76 -12.68 -3.14
N PHE A 124 -4.61 -12.42 -4.44
CA PHE A 124 -5.74 -12.09 -5.31
C PHE A 124 -6.73 -13.26 -5.44
N GLY A 125 -6.24 -14.48 -5.63
CA GLY A 125 -7.08 -15.68 -5.68
C GLY A 125 -7.92 -15.89 -4.43
N ALA A 126 -7.37 -15.59 -3.24
CA ALA A 126 -8.07 -15.72 -1.98
C ALA A 126 -9.27 -14.75 -1.83
N VAL A 127 -9.21 -13.57 -2.47
CA VAL A 127 -10.28 -12.55 -2.40
C VAL A 127 -11.15 -12.47 -3.65
N PHE A 128 -10.83 -13.24 -4.69
CA PHE A 128 -11.46 -13.13 -6.00
C PHE A 128 -12.99 -13.26 -5.95
N ILE A 129 -13.49 -14.28 -5.26
CA ILE A 129 -14.93 -14.55 -5.15
C ILE A 129 -15.64 -13.42 -4.38
N GLU A 130 -15.05 -12.91 -3.31
CA GLU A 130 -15.62 -11.80 -2.55
C GLU A 130 -15.62 -10.51 -3.35
N LEU A 131 -14.59 -10.28 -4.15
CA LEU A 131 -14.51 -9.11 -4.98
C LEU A 131 -15.65 -9.09 -6.02
N PHE A 132 -16.04 -10.25 -6.55
CA PHE A 132 -17.22 -10.39 -7.41
C PHE A 132 -18.52 -10.04 -6.68
N PHE A 133 -18.70 -10.53 -5.45
CA PHE A 133 -19.90 -10.23 -4.66
C PHE A 133 -19.98 -8.75 -4.29
N ILE A 134 -18.87 -8.15 -3.85
CA ILE A 134 -18.79 -6.72 -3.51
C ILE A 134 -19.13 -5.85 -4.72
N LEU A 135 -18.54 -6.14 -5.88
CA LEU A 135 -18.84 -5.41 -7.12
C LEU A 135 -20.31 -5.54 -7.54
N SER A 136 -20.85 -6.75 -7.44
CA SER A 136 -22.26 -7.00 -7.77
C SER A 136 -23.21 -6.29 -6.80
N SER A 137 -22.85 -6.21 -5.51
CA SER A 137 -23.65 -5.50 -4.52
C SER A 137 -23.61 -3.98 -4.68
N ILE A 138 -22.44 -3.41 -4.99
CA ILE A 138 -22.30 -1.95 -5.18
C ILE A 138 -23.00 -1.50 -6.46
N TRP A 139 -22.83 -2.23 -7.57
CA TRP A 139 -23.26 -1.77 -8.90
C TRP A 139 -24.61 -2.31 -9.36
N LEU A 140 -25.00 -3.53 -8.96
CA LEU A 140 -26.30 -4.12 -9.29
C LEU A 140 -27.30 -4.01 -8.11
N HIS A 141 -26.96 -3.25 -7.06
CA HIS A 141 -27.79 -3.06 -5.86
C HIS A 141 -28.29 -4.36 -5.20
N GLN A 142 -27.54 -5.46 -5.36
CA GLN A 142 -27.83 -6.74 -4.72
C GLN A 142 -27.42 -6.67 -3.24
N PHE A 143 -28.33 -6.94 -2.30
CA PHE A 143 -28.01 -6.91 -0.88
C PHE A 143 -26.98 -7.99 -0.51
N TYR A 144 -25.84 -7.58 0.05
CA TYR A 144 -24.84 -8.50 0.60
C TYR A 144 -25.21 -8.89 2.04
N TYR A 145 -25.86 -10.04 2.20
CA TYR A 145 -26.34 -10.50 3.50
C TYR A 145 -25.27 -11.16 4.39
N VAL A 146 -24.07 -11.42 3.89
CA VAL A 146 -23.07 -12.27 4.57
C VAL A 146 -21.86 -11.47 5.08
N PHE A 147 -22.10 -10.37 5.80
CA PHE A 147 -21.01 -9.52 6.33
C PHE A 147 -19.98 -10.29 7.18
N GLY A 148 -20.39 -11.34 7.90
CA GLY A 148 -19.49 -12.18 8.68
C GLY A 148 -18.48 -12.98 7.82
N PHE A 149 -18.85 -13.35 6.60
CA PHE A 149 -17.95 -14.06 5.68
C PHE A 149 -16.87 -13.14 5.13
N LEU A 150 -17.21 -11.88 4.85
CA LEU A 150 -16.24 -10.87 4.43
C LEU A 150 -15.14 -10.64 5.47
N LEU A 151 -15.48 -10.64 6.76
CA LEU A 151 -14.49 -10.53 7.84
C LEU A 151 -13.56 -11.74 7.88
N LEU A 152 -14.09 -12.96 7.68
CA LEU A 152 -13.29 -14.17 7.60
C LEU A 152 -12.32 -14.11 6.42
N VAL A 153 -12.80 -13.73 5.24
CA VAL A 153 -11.94 -13.60 4.04
C VAL A 153 -10.89 -12.51 4.22
N PHE A 154 -11.23 -11.41 4.91
CA PHE A 154 -10.25 -10.39 5.26
C PHE A 154 -9.12 -10.92 6.16
N ILE A 155 -9.43 -11.81 7.12
CA ILE A 155 -8.41 -12.48 7.94
C ILE A 155 -7.54 -13.40 7.08
N ILE A 156 -8.14 -14.18 6.18
CA ILE A 156 -7.39 -15.04 5.25
C ILE A 156 -6.50 -14.21 4.33
N LEU A 157 -6.97 -13.06 3.85
CA LEU A 157 -6.16 -12.12 3.07
C LEU A 157 -4.93 -11.66 3.86
N ILE A 158 -5.08 -11.28 5.14
CA ILE A 158 -3.94 -10.87 5.98
C ILE A 158 -2.91 -12.00 6.09
N ILE A 159 -3.38 -13.22 6.36
CA ILE A 159 -2.50 -14.40 6.53
C ILE A 159 -1.78 -14.72 5.22
N THR A 160 -2.50 -14.79 4.10
CA THR A 160 -1.91 -15.10 2.79
C THR A 160 -0.95 -14.01 2.31
N CYS A 161 -1.27 -12.73 2.51
CA CYS A 161 -0.34 -11.63 2.24
C CYS A 161 0.95 -11.76 3.06
N ALA A 162 0.84 -12.10 4.34
CA ALA A 162 2.00 -12.31 5.21
C ALA A 162 2.82 -13.53 4.79
N GLU A 163 2.18 -14.65 4.48
CA GLU A 163 2.83 -15.89 4.06
C GLU A 163 3.64 -15.72 2.78
N ILE A 164 3.01 -15.21 1.71
CA ILE A 164 3.68 -15.08 0.41
C ILE A 164 4.85 -14.11 0.46
N THR A 165 4.70 -13.01 1.21
CA THR A 165 5.80 -12.06 1.37
C THR A 165 6.94 -12.62 2.19
N MET A 166 6.68 -13.40 3.25
CA MET A 166 7.74 -14.08 4.01
C MET A 166 8.49 -15.11 3.16
N VAL A 167 7.78 -15.93 2.39
CA VAL A 167 8.40 -16.95 1.52
C VAL A 167 9.27 -16.30 0.44
N MET A 168 8.77 -15.26 -0.24
CA MET A 168 9.56 -14.54 -1.25
C MET A 168 10.76 -13.81 -0.64
N CYS A 169 10.58 -13.19 0.53
CA CYS A 169 11.63 -12.54 1.32
C CYS A 169 12.71 -13.55 1.74
N TYR A 170 12.33 -14.78 2.11
CA TYR A 170 13.27 -15.87 2.43
C TYR A 170 14.11 -16.29 1.23
N PHE A 171 13.49 -16.57 0.08
CA PHE A 171 14.24 -16.92 -1.14
C PHE A 171 15.20 -15.81 -1.59
N GLN A 172 14.79 -14.55 -1.44
CA GLN A 172 15.64 -13.39 -1.72
C GLN A 172 16.87 -13.34 -0.79
N LEU A 173 16.68 -13.63 0.50
CA LEU A 173 17.77 -13.70 1.48
C LEU A 173 18.74 -14.84 1.17
N CYS A 174 18.24 -16.00 0.73
CA CYS A 174 19.07 -17.11 0.26
C CYS A 174 19.90 -16.75 -0.98
N ALA A 175 19.41 -15.83 -1.82
CA ALA A 175 20.13 -15.30 -2.97
C ALA A 175 21.08 -14.14 -2.63
N GLU A 176 21.38 -13.94 -1.35
CA GLU A 176 22.27 -12.88 -0.82
C GLU A 176 21.84 -11.43 -1.17
N ASP A 177 20.57 -11.20 -1.52
CA ASP A 177 20.07 -9.85 -1.80
C ASP A 177 19.42 -9.21 -0.57
N TYR A 178 20.02 -8.11 -0.11
CA TYR A 178 19.60 -7.36 1.07
C TYR A 178 18.51 -6.31 0.79
N HIS A 179 18.12 -6.07 -0.48
CA HIS A 179 17.09 -5.09 -0.84
C HIS A 179 15.66 -5.62 -0.67
N TRP A 180 15.34 -6.18 0.50
CA TRP A 180 14.04 -6.81 0.76
C TRP A 180 12.91 -5.81 1.05
N TRP A 181 13.24 -4.59 1.46
CA TRP A 181 12.29 -3.61 2.03
C TRP A 181 11.20 -3.20 1.05
N TRP A 182 11.58 -2.68 -0.12
CA TRP A 182 10.63 -2.27 -1.16
C TRP A 182 10.06 -3.47 -1.92
N ARG A 183 10.84 -4.55 -2.05
CA ARG A 183 10.40 -5.78 -2.72
C ARG A 183 9.27 -6.43 -1.94
N ALA A 184 9.39 -6.62 -0.63
CA ALA A 184 8.34 -7.19 0.21
C ALA A 184 7.03 -6.39 0.14
N PHE A 185 7.12 -5.05 0.15
CA PHE A 185 5.96 -4.17 0.00
C PHE A 185 5.29 -4.33 -1.38
N LEU A 186 6.08 -4.35 -2.45
CA LEU A 186 5.56 -4.47 -3.81
C LEU A 186 4.98 -5.87 -4.10
N THR A 187 5.57 -6.92 -3.53
CA THR A 187 5.14 -8.31 -3.76
C THR A 187 3.74 -8.60 -3.19
N SER A 188 3.39 -8.12 -2.00
CA SER A 188 1.98 -8.22 -1.54
C SER A 188 1.08 -7.18 -2.18
N GLY A 189 1.59 -5.97 -2.42
CA GLY A 189 0.85 -4.87 -3.04
C GLY A 189 0.37 -5.18 -4.46
N SER A 190 1.15 -5.93 -5.25
CA SER A 190 0.84 -6.25 -6.65
C SER A 190 -0.52 -6.94 -6.85
N SER A 191 -1.06 -7.60 -5.81
CA SER A 191 -2.43 -8.12 -5.76
C SER A 191 -3.50 -7.09 -6.19
N ALA A 192 -3.27 -5.80 -5.92
CA ALA A 192 -4.14 -4.71 -6.32
C ALA A 192 -4.20 -4.50 -7.83
N GLY A 193 -3.11 -4.77 -8.55
CA GLY A 193 -3.09 -4.73 -10.01
C GLY A 193 -4.04 -5.74 -10.63
N TYR A 194 -4.10 -6.96 -10.06
CA TYR A 194 -5.06 -7.98 -10.48
C TYR A 194 -6.51 -7.59 -10.19
N MET A 195 -6.76 -6.97 -9.03
CA MET A 195 -8.06 -6.38 -8.71
C MET A 195 -8.48 -5.32 -9.74
N PHE A 196 -7.57 -4.44 -10.14
CA PHE A 196 -7.87 -3.43 -11.16
C PHE A 196 -8.17 -4.06 -12.52
N ALA A 197 -7.35 -5.02 -12.96
CA ALA A 197 -7.60 -5.76 -14.20
C ALA A 197 -8.96 -6.48 -14.19
N TYR A 198 -9.33 -7.08 -13.05
CA TYR A 198 -10.64 -7.68 -12.88
C TYR A 198 -11.78 -6.67 -12.95
N SER A 199 -11.60 -5.47 -12.39
CA SER A 199 -12.61 -4.41 -12.48
C SER A 199 -12.86 -3.95 -13.93
N VAL A 200 -11.82 -3.94 -14.76
CA VAL A 200 -11.94 -3.67 -16.20
C VAL A 200 -12.70 -4.79 -16.89
N PHE A 201 -12.36 -6.06 -16.60
CA PHE A 201 -13.08 -7.22 -17.15
C PHE A 201 -14.57 -7.23 -16.75
N TYR A 202 -14.87 -6.90 -15.49
CA TYR A 202 -16.24 -6.81 -14.98
C TYR A 202 -17.05 -5.73 -15.68
N PHE A 203 -16.44 -4.59 -16.00
CA PHE A 203 -17.07 -3.51 -16.78
C PHE A 203 -17.56 -3.99 -18.14
N PHE A 204 -16.73 -4.73 -18.89
CA PHE A 204 -17.11 -5.18 -20.24
C PHE A 204 -18.08 -6.36 -20.27
N THR A 205 -18.11 -7.19 -19.22
CA THR A 205 -18.88 -8.45 -19.24
C THR A 205 -20.21 -8.38 -18.50
N LYS A 206 -20.33 -7.49 -17.50
CA LYS A 206 -21.50 -7.43 -16.61
C LYS A 206 -22.20 -6.07 -16.58
N LEU A 207 -21.50 -4.97 -16.85
CA LEU A 207 -22.10 -3.65 -16.79
C LEU A 207 -22.56 -3.17 -18.17
N GLU A 208 -23.87 -2.96 -18.30
CA GLU A 208 -24.48 -2.30 -19.46
C GLU A 208 -24.49 -0.77 -19.31
N ILE A 209 -23.37 -0.17 -18.91
CA ILE A 209 -23.27 1.29 -18.78
C ILE A 209 -22.94 1.91 -20.14
N THR A 210 -23.91 2.62 -20.72
CA THR A 210 -23.76 3.31 -22.02
C THR A 210 -23.25 4.76 -21.87
N LYS A 211 -23.40 5.37 -20.69
CA LYS A 211 -23.02 6.77 -20.45
C LYS A 211 -21.53 6.90 -20.09
N PHE A 212 -20.83 7.77 -20.81
CA PHE A 212 -19.40 8.05 -20.60
C PHE A 212 -19.09 8.49 -19.15
N VAL A 213 -19.89 9.38 -18.58
CA VAL A 213 -19.64 9.90 -17.22
C VAL A 213 -19.84 8.84 -16.14
N SER A 214 -20.80 7.93 -16.31
CA SER A 214 -20.99 6.79 -15.41
C SER A 214 -19.82 5.80 -15.50
N ALA A 215 -19.28 5.56 -16.70
CA ALA A 215 -18.08 4.75 -16.88
C ALA A 215 -16.84 5.38 -16.23
N LEU A 216 -16.66 6.70 -16.38
CA LEU A 216 -15.56 7.43 -15.75
C LEU A 216 -15.65 7.36 -14.21
N LEU A 217 -16.84 7.51 -13.64
CA LEU A 217 -17.08 7.35 -12.21
C LEU A 217 -16.75 5.94 -11.73
N TYR A 218 -17.18 4.91 -12.46
CA TYR A 218 -16.85 3.51 -12.16
C TYR A 218 -15.33 3.32 -12.07
N PHE A 219 -14.59 3.69 -13.12
CA PHE A 219 -13.13 3.54 -13.12
C PHE A 219 -12.46 4.39 -12.05
N GLY A 220 -12.98 5.58 -11.76
CA GLY A 220 -12.49 6.43 -10.68
C GLY A 220 -12.61 5.79 -9.29
N TYR A 221 -13.78 5.24 -8.95
CA TYR A 221 -13.99 4.56 -7.68
C TYR A 221 -13.16 3.28 -7.58
N MET A 222 -13.09 2.49 -8.66
CA MET A 222 -12.27 1.28 -8.69
C MET A 222 -10.78 1.60 -8.56
N PHE A 223 -10.30 2.69 -9.16
CA PHE A 223 -8.91 3.13 -9.02
C PHE A 223 -8.59 3.54 -7.57
N ILE A 224 -9.48 4.27 -6.91
CA ILE A 224 -9.32 4.60 -5.47
C ILE A 224 -9.28 3.32 -4.63
N ALA A 225 -10.21 2.40 -4.86
CA ALA A 225 -10.28 1.13 -4.14
C ALA A 225 -9.01 0.30 -4.33
N THR A 226 -8.47 0.23 -5.55
CA THR A 226 -7.20 -0.42 -5.87
C THR A 226 -6.02 0.22 -5.12
N ILE A 227 -5.93 1.55 -5.06
CA ILE A 227 -4.85 2.23 -4.32
C ILE A 227 -4.91 1.91 -2.83
N VAL A 228 -6.12 1.95 -2.24
CA VAL A 228 -6.31 1.60 -0.82
C VAL A 228 -5.90 0.15 -0.57
N PHE A 229 -6.34 -0.77 -1.43
CA PHE A 229 -5.99 -2.18 -1.33
C PHE A 229 -4.48 -2.41 -1.46
N PHE A 230 -3.82 -1.76 -2.42
CA PHE A 230 -2.37 -1.81 -2.63
C PHE A 230 -1.58 -1.40 -1.39
N LEU A 231 -1.98 -0.30 -0.74
CA LEU A 231 -1.32 0.17 0.47
C LEU A 231 -1.60 -0.74 1.68
N LEU A 232 -2.82 -1.25 1.80
CA LEU A 232 -3.20 -2.16 2.88
C LEU A 232 -2.40 -3.47 2.78
N THR A 233 -2.44 -4.15 1.64
CA THR A 233 -1.72 -5.43 1.46
C THR A 233 -0.21 -5.22 1.47
N GLY A 234 0.28 -4.12 0.88
CA GLY A 234 1.68 -3.72 0.90
C GLY A 234 2.22 -3.52 2.32
N THR A 235 1.48 -2.78 3.16
CA THR A 235 1.91 -2.52 4.55
C THR A 235 1.91 -3.78 5.41
N ILE A 236 0.89 -4.63 5.29
CA ILE A 236 0.83 -5.93 6.00
C ILE A 236 2.05 -6.79 5.65
N GLY A 237 2.33 -6.94 4.35
CA GLY A 237 3.48 -7.72 3.88
C GLY A 237 4.83 -7.17 4.34
N PHE A 238 4.99 -5.85 4.36
CA PHE A 238 6.19 -5.19 4.87
C PHE A 238 6.41 -5.48 6.37
N TYR A 239 5.38 -5.34 7.20
CA TYR A 239 5.49 -5.63 8.63
C TYR A 239 5.74 -7.11 8.92
N ALA A 240 5.13 -8.02 8.15
CA ALA A 240 5.36 -9.45 8.25
C ALA A 240 6.82 -9.83 7.93
N CYS A 241 7.35 -9.43 6.78
CA CYS A 241 8.76 -9.69 6.43
C CYS A 241 9.72 -8.96 7.39
N TYR A 242 9.40 -7.76 7.88
CA TYR A 242 10.21 -7.08 8.92
C TYR A 242 10.31 -7.93 10.20
N TRP A 243 9.19 -8.44 10.71
CA TRP A 243 9.17 -9.29 11.91
C TRP A 243 9.92 -10.61 11.68
N PHE A 244 9.73 -11.24 10.53
CA PHE A 244 10.40 -12.47 10.13
C PHE A 244 11.92 -12.30 10.05
N VAL A 245 12.40 -11.26 9.36
CA VAL A 245 13.82 -10.92 9.24
C VAL A 245 14.42 -10.70 10.62
N TRP A 246 13.74 -9.93 11.49
CA TRP A 246 14.21 -9.68 12.84
C TRP A 246 14.33 -10.97 13.66
N LYS A 247 13.38 -11.90 13.50
CA LYS A 247 13.42 -13.22 14.16
C LYS A 247 14.58 -14.08 13.68
N ILE A 248 14.85 -14.15 12.37
CA ILE A 248 15.98 -14.92 11.83
C ILE A 248 17.31 -14.38 12.38
N PHE A 249 17.53 -13.06 12.25
CA PHE A 249 18.79 -12.47 12.67
C PHE A 249 18.98 -12.48 14.20
N SER A 250 17.91 -12.49 14.98
CA SER A 250 18.01 -12.66 16.43
C SER A 250 18.30 -14.10 16.86
N ALA A 251 18.01 -15.10 16.02
CA ALA A 251 18.24 -16.51 16.33
C ALA A 251 19.67 -16.95 15.99
N ILE A 252 20.35 -16.24 15.07
CA ILE A 252 21.74 -16.49 14.73
C ILE A 252 22.62 -16.06 15.91
N LYS A 253 23.04 -17.03 16.72
CA LYS A 253 24.12 -16.82 17.70
C LYS A 253 25.41 -16.58 16.93
N VAL A 254 26.00 -15.41 17.11
CA VAL A 254 27.35 -15.11 16.67
C VAL A 254 28.27 -15.71 17.74
N ASP A 255 28.66 -16.97 17.55
CA ASP A 255 29.83 -17.55 18.23
C ASP A 255 31.13 -17.08 17.54
#